data_AF-E0D8K1-F1
#
_entry.id   AF-E0D8K1-F1
#
_cell.length_a   1.000
_cell.length_b   1.000
_cell.length_c   1.000
_cell.angle_alpha   90.00
_cell.angle_beta   90.00
_cell.angle_gamma   90.00
#
_symmetry.space_group_name_H-M   'P 1'
#
loop_
_entity.id
_entity.type
_entity.pdbx_description
1 polymer ?
#
loop_
_entity_poly.entity_id
_entity_poly.type
_entity_poly.pdbx_seq_one_letter_code
_entity_poly.pdbx_strand_id
1 'polypeptide(L)'
;VLFSPVGITTALSMLSLGAKGETYSQMFSTLGYSALSPEQVNEAYEHLLHMLSHAKDTMLLDMGNALAIRDGFKPLEKFLNDAKHFFSSEAFSVDFKKADQAAAQINKFIADKTQDKITDLVQGLDPDTAMVLINYALYRGKWEKPFEAKLTKKATFHVDENTKVQVD
;
A
#
# COMPACT_ATOMS: atom_id res chain seq x y z
N VAL A 1 -15.19 5.23 -6.84
CA VAL A 1 -14.15 4.20 -6.57
C VAL A 1 -12.82 4.92 -6.42
N LEU A 2 -12.06 4.62 -5.38
CA LEU A 2 -10.73 5.20 -5.12
C LEU A 2 -9.78 4.08 -4.69
N PHE A 3 -8.66 3.94 -5.37
CA PHE A 3 -7.56 3.05 -5.02
C PHE A 3 -6.27 3.54 -5.67
N SER A 4 -5.12 3.01 -5.21
CA SER A 4 -3.81 3.30 -5.80
C SER A 4 -3.36 2.12 -6.67
N PRO A 5 -3.40 2.23 -8.01
CA PRO A 5 -2.85 1.18 -8.89
C PRO A 5 -1.40 0.88 -8.55
N VAL A 6 -0.56 1.92 -8.39
CA VAL A 6 0.85 1.78 -8.03
C VAL A 6 1.03 1.08 -6.70
N GLY A 7 0.24 1.42 -5.67
CA GLY A 7 0.33 0.76 -4.36
C GLY A 7 0.07 -0.74 -4.46
N ILE A 8 -1.04 -1.13 -5.10
CA ILE A 8 -1.43 -2.53 -5.27
C ILE A 8 -0.41 -3.30 -6.09
N THR A 9 0.02 -2.76 -7.24
CA THR A 9 0.97 -3.46 -8.11
C THR A 9 2.35 -3.57 -7.46
N THR A 10 2.80 -2.56 -6.71
CA THR A 10 4.05 -2.63 -5.93
C THR A 10 3.99 -3.75 -4.89
N ALA A 11 2.90 -3.82 -4.11
CA ALA A 11 2.72 -4.83 -3.07
C ALA A 11 2.71 -6.27 -3.63
N LEU A 12 2.00 -6.48 -4.75
CA LEU A 12 1.93 -7.77 -5.42
C LEU A 12 3.24 -8.14 -6.12
N SER A 13 3.93 -7.17 -6.74
CA SER A 13 5.24 -7.40 -7.36
C SER A 13 6.28 -7.82 -6.32
N MET A 14 6.28 -7.15 -5.16
CA MET A 14 7.10 -7.52 -4.02
C MET A 14 6.80 -8.94 -3.54
N LEU A 15 5.52 -9.32 -3.40
CA LEU A 15 5.16 -10.70 -3.03
C LEU A 15 5.63 -11.74 -4.06
N SER A 16 5.69 -11.36 -5.34
CA SER A 16 6.11 -12.28 -6.40
C SER A 16 7.58 -12.74 -6.24
N LEU A 17 8.43 -11.95 -5.56
CA LEU A 17 9.80 -12.34 -5.20
C LEU A 17 9.87 -13.64 -4.39
N GLY A 18 8.84 -13.93 -3.60
CA GLY A 18 8.73 -15.14 -2.77
C GLY A 18 7.97 -16.28 -3.45
N ALA A 19 7.30 -16.02 -4.57
CA ALA A 19 6.49 -17.01 -5.28
C ALA A 19 7.34 -17.82 -6.27
N LYS A 20 6.89 -19.03 -6.60
CA LYS A 20 7.51 -19.90 -7.60
C LYS A 20 6.45 -20.65 -8.41
N GLY A 21 6.85 -21.22 -9.53
CA GLY A 21 5.99 -22.06 -10.37
C GLY A 21 4.72 -21.32 -10.80
N GLU A 22 3.58 -22.00 -10.70
CA GLU A 22 2.29 -21.46 -11.15
C GLU A 22 1.88 -20.19 -10.40
N THR A 23 2.10 -20.11 -9.10
CA THR A 23 1.78 -18.91 -8.31
C THR A 23 2.53 -17.69 -8.83
N TYR A 24 3.82 -17.85 -9.14
CA TYR A 24 4.62 -16.79 -9.73
C TYR A 24 4.08 -16.38 -11.11
N SER A 25 3.86 -17.36 -11.99
CA SER A 25 3.36 -17.13 -13.36
C SER A 25 2.01 -16.39 -13.38
N GLN A 26 1.10 -16.75 -12.48
CA GLN A 26 -0.20 -16.10 -12.36
C GLN A 26 -0.06 -14.64 -11.89
N MET A 27 0.77 -14.38 -10.89
CA MET A 27 1.01 -13.01 -10.42
C MET A 27 1.65 -12.16 -11.53
N PHE A 28 2.68 -12.69 -12.19
CA PHE A 28 3.46 -11.96 -13.19
C PHE A 28 2.62 -11.61 -14.43
N SER A 29 1.82 -12.57 -14.92
CA SER A 29 0.91 -12.34 -16.05
C SER A 29 -0.27 -11.42 -15.71
N THR A 30 -0.88 -11.57 -14.52
CA THR A 30 -2.00 -10.73 -14.08
C THR A 30 -1.59 -9.27 -13.93
N LEU A 31 -0.36 -9.02 -13.49
CA LEU A 31 0.19 -7.66 -13.38
C LEU A 31 0.65 -7.07 -14.74
N GLY A 32 0.53 -7.83 -15.83
CA GLY A 32 0.86 -7.36 -17.19
C GLY A 32 2.35 -7.41 -17.52
N TYR A 33 3.15 -8.21 -16.81
CA TYR A 33 4.62 -8.26 -16.98
C TYR A 33 5.10 -9.29 -17.99
N SER A 34 4.21 -9.94 -18.73
CA SER A 34 4.55 -11.04 -19.67
C SER A 34 5.62 -10.69 -20.72
N ALA A 35 5.85 -9.41 -21.00
CA ALA A 35 6.87 -8.93 -21.94
C ALA A 35 8.17 -8.45 -21.28
N LEU A 36 8.27 -8.50 -19.95
CA LEU A 36 9.38 -7.98 -19.15
C LEU A 36 10.11 -9.12 -18.44
N SER A 37 11.41 -8.95 -18.20
CA SER A 37 12.15 -9.84 -17.29
C SER A 37 11.86 -9.47 -15.82
N PRO A 38 12.03 -10.42 -14.88
CA PRO A 38 11.87 -10.14 -13.45
C PRO A 38 12.80 -9.00 -12.97
N GLU A 39 14.02 -8.95 -13.49
CA GLU A 39 15.02 -7.93 -13.16
C GLU A 39 14.56 -6.55 -13.62
N GLN A 40 14.04 -6.44 -14.85
CA GLN A 40 13.50 -5.19 -15.38
C GLN A 40 12.34 -4.66 -14.55
N VAL A 41 11.47 -5.54 -14.06
CA VAL A 41 10.35 -5.16 -13.18
C VAL A 41 10.88 -4.64 -11.84
N ASN A 42 11.83 -5.35 -11.22
CA ASN A 42 12.38 -4.96 -9.92
C ASN A 42 13.13 -3.63 -9.99
N GLU A 43 13.99 -3.43 -10.98
CA GLU A 43 14.72 -2.17 -11.21
C GLU A 43 13.74 -1.01 -11.48
N ALA A 44 12.68 -1.25 -12.26
CA ALA A 44 11.67 -0.24 -12.53
C ALA A 44 10.95 0.21 -11.24
N TYR A 45 10.64 -0.72 -10.32
CA TYR A 45 10.03 -0.36 -9.04
C TYR A 45 11.00 0.37 -8.11
N GLU A 46 12.25 -0.04 -8.06
CA GLU A 46 13.27 0.67 -7.28
C GLU A 46 13.37 2.13 -7.74
N HIS A 47 13.50 2.36 -9.05
CA HIS A 47 13.52 3.70 -9.62
C HIS A 47 12.23 4.48 -9.38
N LEU A 48 11.07 3.86 -9.57
CA LEU A 48 9.77 4.51 -9.35
C LEU A 48 9.61 4.97 -7.90
N LEU A 49 9.86 4.09 -6.93
CA LEU A 49 9.73 4.41 -5.51
C LEU A 49 10.78 5.44 -5.08
N HIS A 50 11.98 5.39 -5.63
CA HIS A 50 12.98 6.42 -5.43
C HIS A 50 12.48 7.78 -5.92
N MET A 51 11.91 7.88 -7.13
CA MET A 51 11.34 9.14 -7.64
C MET A 51 10.17 9.63 -6.77
N LEU A 52 9.26 8.75 -6.38
CA LEU A 52 8.08 9.10 -5.57
C LEU A 52 8.47 9.59 -4.17
N SER A 53 9.53 9.03 -3.57
CA SER A 53 10.01 9.48 -2.25
C SER A 53 10.62 10.90 -2.28
N HIS A 54 11.13 11.35 -3.43
CA HIS A 54 11.71 12.69 -3.62
C HIS A 54 10.69 13.75 -4.03
N ALA A 55 9.46 13.37 -4.39
CA ALA A 55 8.39 14.32 -4.75
C ALA A 55 7.83 15.12 -3.55
N LYS A 56 8.38 14.92 -2.34
CA LYS A 56 7.88 15.47 -1.07
C LYS A 56 7.87 17.00 -0.97
N ASP A 57 8.69 17.69 -1.77
CA ASP A 57 8.83 19.15 -1.68
C ASP A 57 7.63 19.92 -2.28
N THR A 58 6.89 19.32 -3.22
CA THR A 58 5.72 19.95 -3.87
C THR A 58 4.41 19.28 -3.51
N MET A 59 4.46 18.07 -2.96
CA MET A 59 3.32 17.16 -2.81
C MET A 59 3.53 16.23 -1.61
N LEU A 60 2.52 16.10 -0.75
CA LEU A 60 2.56 15.05 0.27
C LEU A 60 2.07 13.75 -0.37
N LEU A 61 3.02 12.90 -0.73
CA LEU A 61 2.77 11.51 -1.12
C LEU A 61 3.47 10.61 -0.11
N ASP A 62 2.68 9.90 0.69
CA ASP A 62 3.18 8.92 1.64
C ASP A 62 2.55 7.56 1.31
N MET A 63 3.34 6.69 0.68
CA MET A 63 2.91 5.34 0.34
C MET A 63 3.99 4.34 0.72
N GLY A 64 3.58 3.13 1.05
CA GLY A 64 4.51 2.10 1.45
C GLY A 64 3.87 0.72 1.53
N ASN A 65 4.74 -0.26 1.69
CA ASN A 65 4.38 -1.65 1.88
C ASN A 65 5.09 -2.19 3.11
N ALA A 66 4.41 -3.07 3.84
CA ALA A 66 5.01 -3.78 4.95
C ALA A 66 4.51 -5.21 5.05
N LEU A 67 5.30 -6.05 5.72
CA LEU A 67 4.99 -7.43 6.05
C LEU A 67 4.90 -7.58 7.57
N ALA A 68 3.72 -7.91 8.07
CA ALA A 68 3.56 -8.40 9.43
C ALA A 68 3.70 -9.93 9.42
N ILE A 69 4.74 -10.45 10.05
CA ILE A 69 5.15 -11.85 9.96
C ILE A 69 4.90 -12.54 11.30
N ARG A 70 4.39 -13.77 11.27
CA ARG A 70 4.13 -14.53 12.49
C ARG A 70 5.42 -14.76 13.27
N ASP A 71 5.37 -14.52 14.58
CA ASP A 71 6.46 -14.87 15.49
C ASP A 71 6.88 -16.33 15.31
N GLY A 72 8.18 -16.55 15.09
CA GLY A 72 8.77 -17.87 14.85
C GLY A 72 8.68 -18.38 13.40
N PHE A 73 7.90 -17.73 12.52
CA PHE A 73 7.98 -17.98 11.08
C PHE A 73 9.18 -17.22 10.48
N LYS A 74 9.99 -17.90 9.68
CA LYS A 74 11.22 -17.34 9.10
C LYS A 74 11.13 -17.37 7.57
N PRO A 75 10.73 -16.26 6.92
CA PRO A 75 10.89 -16.12 5.49
C PRO A 75 12.36 -16.26 5.09
N LEU A 76 12.61 -16.58 3.82
CA LEU A 76 13.97 -16.61 3.29
C LEU A 76 14.59 -15.22 3.40
N GLU A 77 15.83 -15.16 3.88
CA GLU A 77 16.55 -13.89 4.04
C GLU A 77 16.68 -13.15 2.72
N LYS A 78 16.91 -13.87 1.61
CA LYS A 78 16.92 -13.30 0.26
C LYS A 78 15.62 -12.55 -0.07
N PHE A 79 14.47 -13.11 0.28
CA PHE A 79 13.17 -12.46 0.03
C PHE A 79 13.04 -11.15 0.81
N LEU A 80 13.41 -11.14 2.10
CA LEU A 80 13.36 -9.94 2.92
C LEU A 80 14.33 -8.86 2.41
N ASN A 81 15.53 -9.26 1.99
CA ASN A 81 16.53 -8.36 1.43
C ASN A 81 16.08 -7.76 0.09
N ASP A 82 15.56 -8.58 -0.83
CA ASP A 82 15.06 -8.12 -2.13
C ASP A 82 13.82 -7.22 -1.96
N ALA A 83 12.89 -7.58 -1.07
CA ALA A 83 11.71 -6.77 -0.77
C ALA A 83 12.08 -5.40 -0.19
N LYS A 84 13.09 -5.35 0.68
CA LYS A 84 13.61 -4.08 1.22
C LYS A 84 14.33 -3.28 0.14
N HIS A 85 15.16 -3.92 -0.68
CA HIS A 85 15.98 -3.26 -1.69
C HIS A 85 15.15 -2.67 -2.83
N PHE A 86 14.35 -3.48 -3.51
CA PHE A 86 13.62 -3.05 -4.70
C PHE A 86 12.30 -2.34 -4.39
N PHE A 87 11.67 -2.69 -3.26
CA PHE A 87 10.31 -2.23 -2.93
C PHE A 87 10.24 -1.34 -1.69
N SER A 88 11.39 -1.01 -1.07
CA SER A 88 11.46 -0.22 0.17
C SER A 88 10.56 -0.74 1.29
N SER A 89 10.36 -2.07 1.33
CA SER A 89 9.43 -2.70 2.24
C SER A 89 9.96 -2.82 3.66
N GLU A 90 9.08 -2.68 4.63
CA GLU A 90 9.34 -2.96 6.04
C GLU A 90 8.81 -4.34 6.43
N ALA A 91 9.49 -5.01 7.35
CA ALA A 91 9.05 -6.29 7.88
C ALA A 91 9.14 -6.28 9.40
N PHE A 92 8.10 -6.75 10.08
CA PHE A 92 8.07 -6.83 11.54
C PHE A 92 7.34 -8.09 12.02
N SER A 93 7.67 -8.50 13.24
CA SER A 93 7.14 -9.72 13.86
C SER A 93 5.86 -9.42 14.66
N VAL A 94 4.88 -10.32 14.58
CA VAL A 94 3.58 -10.24 15.26
C VAL A 94 3.16 -11.60 15.81
N ASP A 95 2.70 -11.63 17.06
CA ASP A 95 2.09 -12.80 17.68
C ASP A 95 0.60 -12.92 17.29
N PHE A 96 0.32 -13.55 16.15
CA PHE A 96 -1.06 -13.75 15.68
C PHE A 96 -1.93 -14.62 16.60
N LYS A 97 -1.35 -15.37 17.55
CA LYS A 97 -2.16 -16.12 18.54
C LYS A 97 -2.95 -15.19 19.46
N LYS A 98 -2.53 -13.93 19.59
CA LYS A 98 -3.23 -12.87 20.31
C LYS A 98 -3.88 -11.93 19.29
N ALA A 99 -4.91 -12.41 18.60
CA ALA A 99 -5.53 -11.73 17.45
C ALA A 99 -5.83 -10.24 17.68
N ASP A 100 -6.40 -9.87 18.83
CA ASP A 100 -6.71 -8.46 19.14
C ASP A 100 -5.45 -7.60 19.31
N GLN A 101 -4.41 -8.14 19.93
CA GLN A 101 -3.13 -7.43 20.10
C GLN A 101 -2.39 -7.33 18.78
N ALA A 102 -2.42 -8.38 17.96
CA ALA A 102 -1.86 -8.39 16.62
C ALA A 102 -2.54 -7.35 15.72
N ALA A 103 -3.87 -7.28 15.75
CA ALA A 103 -4.64 -6.28 15.01
C ALA A 103 -4.30 -4.86 15.49
N ALA A 104 -4.26 -4.64 16.81
CA ALA A 104 -3.87 -3.35 17.38
C ALA A 104 -2.45 -2.93 16.99
N GLN A 105 -1.49 -3.86 16.97
CA GLN A 105 -0.11 -3.59 16.54
C GLN A 105 -0.03 -3.19 15.07
N ILE A 106 -0.73 -3.93 14.18
CA ILE A 106 -0.77 -3.62 12.74
C ILE A 106 -1.47 -2.28 12.48
N ASN A 107 -2.60 -2.05 13.14
CA ASN A 107 -3.34 -0.78 13.04
C ASN A 107 -2.52 0.40 13.55
N LYS A 108 -1.78 0.24 14.65
CA LYS A 108 -0.84 1.25 15.13
C LYS A 108 0.25 1.56 14.10
N PHE A 109 0.85 0.53 13.50
CA PHE A 109 1.83 0.72 12.44
C PHE A 109 1.24 1.53 11.26
N ILE A 110 0.03 1.19 10.82
CA ILE A 110 -0.65 1.90 9.73
C ILE A 110 -0.96 3.35 10.13
N ALA A 111 -1.45 3.59 11.35
CA ALA A 111 -1.76 4.93 11.85
C ALA A 111 -0.50 5.81 11.88
N ASP A 112 0.61 5.28 12.42
CA ASP A 112 1.89 5.99 12.49
C ASP A 112 2.40 6.35 11.08
N LYS A 113 2.25 5.45 10.09
CA LYS A 113 2.64 5.71 8.69
C LYS A 113 1.70 6.65 7.93
N THR A 114 0.46 6.78 8.38
CA THR A 114 -0.58 7.57 7.69
C THR A 114 -0.96 8.83 8.44
N GLN A 115 -0.19 9.24 9.46
CA GLN A 115 -0.47 10.43 10.27
C GLN A 115 -1.89 10.38 10.86
N ASP A 116 -2.26 9.22 11.41
CA ASP A 116 -3.55 8.92 12.01
C ASP A 116 -4.75 9.09 11.06
N LYS A 117 -4.52 9.09 9.73
CA LYS A 117 -5.61 9.13 8.74
C LYS A 117 -6.27 7.78 8.54
N ILE A 118 -5.57 6.69 8.85
CA ILE A 118 -6.08 5.32 8.77
C ILE A 118 -5.74 4.63 10.10
N THR A 119 -6.75 4.39 10.94
CA THR A 119 -6.54 3.88 12.31
C THR A 119 -7.07 2.46 12.55
N ASP A 120 -8.13 2.04 11.85
CA ASP A 120 -8.87 0.81 12.19
C ASP A 120 -9.08 -0.09 10.96
N LEU A 121 -8.01 -0.33 10.19
CA LEU A 121 -8.07 -1.09 8.94
C LEU A 121 -8.25 -2.59 9.16
N VAL A 122 -7.52 -3.16 10.12
CA VAL A 122 -7.49 -4.60 10.38
C VAL A 122 -8.41 -4.92 11.55
N GLN A 123 -9.39 -5.78 11.31
CA GLN A 123 -10.30 -6.31 12.32
C GLN A 123 -10.42 -7.82 12.13
N GLY A 124 -10.16 -8.58 13.19
CA GLY A 124 -10.19 -10.05 13.14
C GLY A 124 -9.01 -10.63 12.36
N LEU A 125 -8.07 -11.24 13.08
CA LEU A 125 -6.96 -11.99 12.49
C LEU A 125 -7.11 -13.46 12.86
N ASP A 126 -6.92 -14.35 11.88
CA ASP A 126 -6.86 -15.78 12.13
C ASP A 126 -5.58 -16.10 12.92
N PRO A 127 -5.66 -16.81 14.06
CA PRO A 127 -4.48 -17.23 14.82
C PRO A 127 -3.43 -18.02 14.03
N ASP A 128 -3.85 -18.70 12.95
CA ASP A 128 -2.98 -19.49 12.09
C ASP A 128 -2.31 -18.65 10.96
N THR A 129 -2.60 -17.35 10.88
CA THR A 129 -2.00 -16.42 9.93
C THR A 129 -0.47 -16.48 9.99
N ALA A 130 0.19 -16.73 8.85
CA ALA A 130 1.65 -16.75 8.76
C ALA A 130 2.25 -15.38 8.43
N MET A 131 1.55 -14.58 7.63
CA MET A 131 2.01 -13.29 7.14
C MET A 131 0.82 -12.45 6.67
N VAL A 132 0.84 -11.15 6.95
CA VAL A 132 -0.10 -10.14 6.43
C VAL A 132 0.68 -9.15 5.59
N LEU A 133 0.23 -8.95 4.34
CA LEU A 133 0.70 -7.87 3.48
C LEU A 133 -0.07 -6.59 3.78
N ILE A 134 0.63 -5.52 4.07
CA ILE A 134 0.09 -4.20 4.34
C ILE A 134 0.49 -3.28 3.19
N ASN A 135 -0.49 -2.61 2.57
CA ASN A 135 -0.27 -1.53 1.61
C ASN A 135 -1.04 -0.29 2.08
N TYR A 136 -0.39 0.87 2.04
CA TYR A 136 -1.05 2.15 2.35
C TYR A 136 -0.58 3.23 1.37
N ALA A 137 -1.46 4.20 1.12
CA ALA A 137 -1.16 5.39 0.34
C ALA A 137 -1.99 6.57 0.84
N LEU A 138 -1.31 7.65 1.22
CA LEU A 138 -1.87 8.94 1.57
C LEU A 138 -1.37 9.95 0.53
N TYR A 139 -2.31 10.65 -0.10
CA TYR A 139 -2.00 11.69 -1.06
C TYR A 139 -2.68 12.99 -0.68
N ARG A 140 -1.90 14.06 -0.60
CA ARG A 140 -2.37 15.44 -0.50
C ARG A 140 -1.53 16.34 -1.40
N GLY A 141 -2.10 16.67 -2.55
CA GLY A 141 -1.52 17.59 -3.51
C GLY A 141 -1.80 19.06 -3.15
N LYS A 142 -0.95 19.94 -3.68
CA LYS A 142 -1.24 21.37 -3.80
C LYS A 142 -1.58 21.65 -5.25
N TRP A 143 -2.70 22.33 -5.49
CA TRP A 143 -3.04 22.81 -6.83
C TRP A 143 -1.96 23.79 -7.31
N GLU A 144 -1.51 23.64 -8.55
CA GLU A 144 -0.62 24.62 -9.19
C GLU A 144 -1.31 25.99 -9.30
N LYS A 145 -2.62 25.99 -9.55
CA LYS A 145 -3.51 27.16 -9.51
C LYS A 145 -4.62 26.91 -8.49
N PRO A 146 -4.47 27.35 -7.22
CA PRO A 146 -5.43 27.05 -6.17
C PRO A 146 -6.73 27.84 -6.33
N PHE A 147 -7.82 27.28 -5.82
CA PHE A 147 -9.11 27.95 -5.71
C PHE A 147 -9.08 28.98 -4.57
N GLU A 148 -9.80 30.08 -4.74
CA GLU A 148 -10.03 31.04 -3.64
C GLU A 148 -11.09 30.47 -2.69
N ALA A 149 -10.70 30.12 -1.46
CA ALA A 149 -11.59 29.47 -0.48
C ALA A 149 -12.88 30.27 -0.19
N LYS A 150 -12.85 31.60 -0.27
CA LYS A 150 -14.03 32.47 -0.11
C LYS A 150 -15.08 32.33 -1.22
N LEU A 151 -14.71 31.72 -2.35
CA LEU A 151 -15.61 31.47 -3.47
C LEU A 151 -16.24 30.06 -3.42
N THR A 152 -15.70 29.16 -2.59
CA THR A 152 -16.27 27.85 -2.30
C THR A 152 -17.59 28.02 -1.56
N LYS A 153 -18.66 27.40 -2.08
CA LYS A 153 -20.01 27.54 -1.55
C LYS A 153 -20.80 26.28 -1.86
N LYS A 154 -21.75 25.96 -0.98
CA LYS A 154 -22.65 24.83 -1.17
C LYS A 154 -23.34 24.87 -2.53
N ALA A 155 -23.28 23.76 -3.24
CA ALA A 155 -23.92 23.56 -4.52
C ALA A 155 -24.56 22.16 -4.59
N THR A 156 -25.50 22.02 -5.52
CA THR A 156 -26.19 20.75 -5.76
C THR A 156 -25.29 19.79 -6.53
N PHE A 157 -25.01 18.63 -5.94
CA PHE A 157 -24.47 17.46 -6.63
C PHE A 157 -25.61 16.50 -6.98
N HIS A 158 -25.65 16.06 -8.23
CA HIS A 158 -26.64 15.11 -8.74
C HIS A 158 -26.07 13.71 -8.65
N VAL A 159 -26.58 12.91 -7.70
CA VAL A 159 -26.14 11.51 -7.53
C VAL A 159 -26.72 10.66 -8.66
N ASP A 160 -27.98 10.91 -9.01
CA ASP A 160 -28.68 10.35 -10.15
C ASP A 160 -29.76 11.35 -10.63
N GLU A 161 -30.66 10.93 -11.53
CA GLU A 161 -31.73 11.78 -12.09
C GLU A 161 -32.67 12.36 -11.01
N ASN A 162 -32.93 11.62 -9.94
CA ASN A 162 -33.92 11.94 -8.93
C ASN A 162 -33.31 12.30 -7.56
N THR A 163 -32.02 11.99 -7.35
CA THR A 163 -31.33 12.19 -6.08
C THR A 163 -30.35 13.36 -6.13
N LYS A 164 -30.56 14.34 -5.27
CA LYS A 164 -29.75 15.56 -5.15
C LYS A 164 -29.22 15.72 -3.73
N VAL A 165 -27.96 16.10 -3.59
CA VAL A 165 -27.32 16.39 -2.30
C VAL A 165 -26.58 17.73 -2.37
N GLN A 166 -26.38 18.38 -1.23
CA GLN A 166 -25.55 19.59 -1.14
C GLN A 166 -24.12 19.19 -0.79
N VAL A 167 -23.16 19.72 -1.54
CA VAL A 167 -21.71 19.56 -1.31
C VAL A 167 -21.04 20.93 -1.33
N ASP A 168 -19.91 21.06 -0.63
CA ASP A 168 -19.12 22.29 -0.59
C ASP A 168 -18.30 22.51 -1.88
#